data_AF-W7F5P5-F1
#
_entry.id   AF-W7F5P5-F1
#
_cell.length_a   1.000
_cell.length_b   1.000
_cell.length_c   1.000
_cell.angle_alpha   90.00
_cell.angle_beta   90.00
_cell.angle_gamma   90.00
#
_symmetry.space_group_name_H-M   'P 1'
#
loop_
_entity.id
_entity.type
_entity.pdbx_description
1 polymer ?
#
loop_
_entity_poly.entity_id
_entity_poly.type
_entity_poly.pdbx_seq_one_letter_code
_entity_poly.pdbx_strand_id
1 'polypeptide(L)'
;MKNTVVRIKAELENVKRLFCDDEYLWIFNIRDSTSSLTRDNIQFRKTDILEIPNSRGTANFMIKWTEYPKYSTINFVNTKNSCSYEEVNNNEWRDFASFECRG
;
A
#
# COMPACT_ATOMS: atom_id res chain seq x y z
N MET A 1 -12.39 3.88 9.71
CA MET A 1 -11.91 2.76 8.88
C MET A 1 -10.58 2.30 9.43
N LYS A 2 -10.31 0.99 9.44
CA LYS A 2 -9.03 0.45 9.89
C LYS A 2 -8.11 0.38 8.68
N ASN A 3 -6.91 0.95 8.79
CA ASN A 3 -5.92 0.88 7.71
C ASN A 3 -5.38 -0.55 7.59
N THR A 4 -5.05 -0.94 6.36
CA THR A 4 -4.28 -2.14 6.09
C THR A 4 -2.80 -1.84 6.35
N VAL A 5 -2.13 -2.68 7.12
CA VAL A 5 -0.71 -2.48 7.48
C VAL A 5 0.11 -3.60 6.86
N VAL A 6 1.09 -3.22 6.04
CA VAL A 6 2.13 -4.12 5.57
C VAL A 6 3.20 -4.18 6.64
N ARG A 7 3.51 -5.40 7.08
CA ARG A 7 4.59 -5.68 8.03
C ARG A 7 5.67 -6.47 7.33
N ILE A 8 6.92 -6.18 7.64
CA ILE A 8 8.07 -6.93 7.14
C ILE A 8 8.87 -7.49 8.32
N LYS A 9 9.54 -8.62 8.06
CA LYS A 9 10.57 -9.19 8.91
C LYS A 9 11.73 -9.56 7.98
N ALA A 10 12.93 -9.16 8.35
CA ALA A 10 14.12 -9.41 7.57
C ALA A 10 15.28 -9.77 8.50
N GLU A 11 16.24 -10.51 7.95
CA GLU A 11 17.55 -10.70 8.55
C GLU A 11 18.53 -9.70 7.90
N LEU A 12 19.17 -8.88 8.73
CA LEU A 12 20.12 -7.86 8.30
C LEU A 12 21.54 -8.28 8.69
N GLU A 13 22.38 -8.53 7.69
CA GLU A 13 23.80 -8.80 7.87
C GLU A 13 24.60 -7.66 7.23
N ASN A 14 25.36 -6.92 8.05
CA ASN A 14 26.12 -5.74 7.61
C ASN A 14 25.26 -4.66 6.90
N VAL A 15 23.95 -4.63 7.16
CA VAL A 15 23.00 -3.65 6.64
C VAL A 15 22.40 -2.86 7.78
N LYS A 16 22.65 -1.54 7.81
CA LYS A 16 22.15 -0.66 8.87
C LYS A 16 20.64 -0.44 8.81
N ARG A 17 20.09 -0.30 7.60
CA ARG A 17 18.68 0.05 7.38
C ARG A 17 18.21 -0.29 5.97
N LEU A 18 16.99 -0.80 5.87
CA LEU A 18 16.19 -0.86 4.63
C LEU A 18 15.20 0.31 4.62
N PHE A 19 15.05 0.97 3.48
CA PHE A 19 14.07 2.03 3.32
C PHE A 19 13.47 2.05 1.91
N CYS A 20 12.26 2.60 1.78
CA CYS A 20 11.70 3.00 0.49
C CYS A 20 11.75 4.53 0.35
N ASP A 21 12.15 5.01 -0.82
CA ASP A 21 12.02 6.40 -1.21
C ASP A 21 10.60 6.68 -1.78
N ASP A 22 10.35 7.92 -2.19
CA ASP A 22 9.04 8.32 -2.71
C ASP A 22 8.75 7.71 -4.10
N GLU A 23 9.77 7.25 -4.83
CA GLU A 23 9.68 6.62 -6.15
C GLU A 23 9.52 5.09 -6.10
N TYR A 24 9.59 4.51 -4.90
CA TYR A 24 9.46 3.09 -4.69
C TYR A 24 8.15 2.55 -5.27
N LEU A 25 8.29 1.58 -6.16
CA LEU A 25 7.17 0.95 -6.84
C LEU A 25 6.57 -0.16 -5.97
N TRP A 26 5.34 0.03 -5.52
CA TRP A 26 4.61 -0.98 -4.78
C TRP A 26 3.88 -1.90 -5.73
N ILE A 27 4.05 -3.20 -5.52
CA ILE A 27 3.42 -4.24 -6.34
C ILE A 27 2.57 -5.13 -5.43
N PHE A 28 1.27 -5.21 -5.73
CA PHE A 28 0.33 -6.00 -4.94
C PHE A 28 -0.57 -6.87 -5.81
N ASN A 29 -1.05 -7.95 -5.21
CA ASN A 29 -2.26 -8.63 -5.66
C ASN A 29 -3.40 -8.17 -4.75
N ILE A 30 -4.52 -7.77 -5.34
CA ILE A 30 -5.67 -7.23 -4.62
C ILE A 30 -6.90 -8.08 -4.87
N ARG A 31 -7.81 -8.02 -3.91
CA ARG A 31 -9.13 -8.64 -3.97
C ARG A 31 -10.16 -7.61 -3.57
N ASP A 32 -11.29 -7.61 -4.27
CA ASP A 32 -12.47 -6.86 -3.85
C ASP A 32 -12.96 -7.32 -2.47
N SER A 33 -13.36 -6.38 -1.61
CA SER A 33 -13.84 -6.71 -0.26
C SER A 33 -15.20 -7.43 -0.24
N THR A 34 -15.99 -7.33 -1.32
CA THR A 34 -17.36 -7.84 -1.37
C THR A 34 -17.57 -9.08 -2.23
N SER A 35 -16.66 -9.38 -3.15
CA SER A 35 -16.77 -10.45 -4.14
C SER A 35 -15.52 -11.37 -4.16
N SER A 36 -15.46 -12.24 -5.16
CA SER A 36 -14.28 -13.07 -5.46
C SER A 36 -13.37 -12.46 -6.51
N LEU A 37 -13.64 -11.24 -6.99
CA LEU A 37 -12.81 -10.58 -8.00
C LEU A 37 -11.43 -10.27 -7.45
N THR A 38 -10.40 -10.59 -8.25
CA THR A 38 -9.00 -10.33 -7.95
C THR A 38 -8.33 -9.57 -9.09
N ARG A 39 -7.22 -8.90 -8.77
CA ARG A 39 -6.29 -8.38 -9.75
C ARG A 39 -4.87 -8.58 -9.25
N ASP A 40 -4.06 -9.21 -10.08
CA ASP A 40 -2.66 -9.47 -9.77
C ASP A 40 -1.76 -8.39 -10.37
N ASN A 41 -0.60 -8.20 -9.76
CA ASN A 41 0.47 -7.32 -10.22
C ASN A 41 0.00 -5.88 -10.46
N ILE A 42 -0.87 -5.34 -9.60
CA ILE A 42 -1.13 -3.90 -9.61
C ILE A 42 0.14 -3.16 -9.16
N GLN A 43 0.40 -2.01 -9.76
CA GLN A 43 1.62 -1.25 -9.51
C GLN A 43 1.28 0.22 -9.32
N PHE A 44 1.80 0.82 -8.26
CA PHE A 44 1.63 2.25 -7.99
C PHE A 44 2.73 2.76 -7.06
N ARG A 45 2.94 4.07 -7.07
CA ARG A 45 3.86 4.81 -6.22
C ARG A 45 3.10 5.67 -5.24
N LYS A 46 3.81 6.18 -4.24
CA LYS A 46 3.28 7.16 -3.30
C LYS A 46 3.03 8.53 -3.96
N THR A 47 3.76 8.82 -5.02
CA THR A 47 3.65 10.06 -5.81
C THR A 47 2.54 10.02 -6.86
N ASP A 48 1.94 8.86 -7.12
CA ASP A 48 0.83 8.75 -8.07
C ASP A 48 -0.41 9.46 -7.51
N ILE A 49 -1.03 10.32 -8.30
CA ILE A 49 -2.23 11.08 -7.92
C ILE A 49 -3.28 10.88 -8.99
N LEU A 50 -4.33 10.14 -8.66
CA LEU A 50 -5.46 9.87 -9.54
C LEU A 50 -6.72 10.55 -8.99
N GLU A 51 -7.35 11.40 -9.79
CA GLU A 51 -8.63 12.05 -9.45
C GLU A 51 -9.76 11.03 -9.46
N ILE A 52 -10.46 10.87 -8.33
CA ILE A 52 -11.56 9.91 -8.23
C ILE A 52 -12.81 10.53 -8.88
N PRO A 53 -13.43 9.88 -9.90
CA PRO A 53 -14.61 10.43 -10.56
C PRO A 53 -15.76 10.71 -9.58
N ASN A 54 -16.37 11.89 -9.69
CA ASN A 54 -17.45 12.37 -8.82
C ASN A 54 -17.08 12.51 -7.33
N SER A 55 -15.79 12.62 -7.01
CA SER A 55 -15.28 12.86 -5.67
C SER A 55 -14.36 14.09 -5.68
N ARG A 56 -14.10 14.66 -4.50
CA ARG A 56 -13.10 15.72 -4.30
C ARG A 56 -11.74 15.18 -3.81
N GLY A 57 -11.62 13.87 -3.68
CA GLY A 57 -10.41 13.20 -3.20
C GLY A 57 -9.64 12.51 -4.31
N THR A 58 -8.38 12.21 -4.02
CA THR A 58 -7.47 11.50 -4.90
C THR A 58 -7.17 10.09 -4.39
N ALA A 59 -6.64 9.24 -5.27
CA ALA A 59 -6.14 7.91 -4.95
C ALA A 59 -4.73 7.71 -5.53
N ASN A 60 -3.88 6.94 -4.84
CA ASN A 60 -2.62 6.46 -5.45
C ASN A 60 -2.87 5.33 -6.46
N PHE A 61 -3.92 4.54 -6.24
CA PHE A 61 -4.39 3.53 -7.17
C PHE A 61 -5.92 3.49 -7.18
N MET A 62 -6.53 3.33 -8.35
CA MET A 62 -7.96 3.07 -8.48
C MET A 62 -8.25 1.94 -9.44
N ILE A 63 -9.31 1.18 -9.17
CA ILE A 63 -9.82 0.14 -10.08
C ILE A 63 -11.34 0.19 -10.13
N LYS A 64 -11.90 -0.03 -11.33
CA LYS A 64 -13.32 -0.31 -11.52
C LYS A 64 -13.50 -1.80 -11.72
N TRP A 65 -14.25 -2.43 -10.85
CA TRP A 65 -14.60 -3.85 -10.96
C TRP A 65 -15.72 -4.05 -11.97
N THR A 66 -15.82 -5.25 -12.53
CA THR A 66 -16.83 -5.59 -13.54
C THR A 66 -18.26 -5.66 -12.96
N GLU A 67 -18.39 -5.92 -11.66
CA GLU A 67 -19.68 -6.24 -11.02
C GLU A 67 -20.38 -5.03 -10.39
N TYR A 68 -19.71 -3.90 -10.19
CA TYR A 68 -20.34 -2.71 -9.62
C TYR A 68 -19.72 -1.40 -10.12
N PRO A 69 -20.50 -0.30 -10.18
CA PRO A 69 -20.10 0.92 -10.87
C PRO A 69 -19.08 1.79 -10.10
N LYS A 70 -18.89 1.52 -8.80
CA LYS A 70 -18.01 2.31 -7.93
C LYS A 70 -16.55 1.91 -8.10
N TYR A 71 -15.65 2.88 -7.94
CA TYR A 71 -14.22 2.63 -7.90
C TYR A 71 -13.79 2.14 -6.52
N SER A 72 -12.92 1.14 -6.51
CA SER A 72 -12.09 0.84 -5.35
C SER A 72 -10.81 1.65 -5.41
N THR A 73 -10.30 2.06 -4.25
CA THR A 73 -9.13 2.94 -4.15
C THR A 73 -8.16 2.48 -3.09
N ILE A 74 -6.87 2.73 -3.33
CA ILE A 74 -5.80 2.57 -2.34
C ILE A 74 -5.05 3.89 -2.22
N ASN A 75 -4.82 4.32 -0.98
CA ASN A 75 -4.01 5.48 -0.63
C ASN A 75 -2.94 5.14 0.41
N PHE A 76 -1.76 5.71 0.27
CA PHE A 76 -0.77 5.70 1.34
C PHE A 76 -1.26 6.51 2.53
N VAL A 77 -1.00 5.99 3.72
CA VAL A 77 -1.18 6.72 4.97
C VAL A 77 0.20 6.99 5.54
N ASN A 78 0.54 8.28 5.67
CA ASN A 78 1.79 8.69 6.30
C ASN A 78 1.79 8.28 7.77
N THR A 79 2.70 7.39 8.15
CA THR A 79 2.97 7.00 9.54
C THR A 79 4.43 7.32 9.90
N LYS A 80 4.70 7.53 11.20
CA LYS A 80 6.03 7.96 11.69
C LYS A 80 7.18 7.06 11.24
N ASN A 81 6.93 5.76 11.09
CA ASN A 81 7.94 4.76 10.73
C ASN A 81 7.68 4.12 9.36
N SER A 82 6.87 4.75 8.51
CA SER A 82 6.65 4.23 7.15
C SER A 82 7.97 4.18 6.37
N CYS A 83 8.14 3.14 5.58
CA CYS A 83 9.30 2.92 4.72
C CYS A 83 10.65 2.82 5.44
N SER A 84 10.73 2.30 6.67
CA SER A 84 12.00 2.09 7.37
C SER A 84 12.04 0.79 8.18
N TYR A 85 13.16 0.06 8.10
CA TYR A 85 13.46 -1.10 8.94
C TYR A 85 14.94 -1.07 9.32
N GLU A 86 15.22 -0.97 10.63
CA GLU A 86 16.57 -0.74 11.16
C GLU A 86 17.18 -2.02 11.75
N GLU A 87 18.51 -2.08 11.84
CA GLU A 87 19.26 -3.22 12.42
C GLU A 87 18.82 -3.58 13.84
N VAL A 88 18.40 -2.59 14.65
CA VAL A 88 17.87 -2.82 16.01
C VAL A 88 16.59 -3.66 16.03
N ASN A 89 15.93 -3.81 14.89
CA ASN A 89 14.72 -4.61 14.72
C ASN A 89 14.97 -5.94 14.00
N ASN A 90 16.24 -6.32 13.82
CA ASN A 90 16.62 -7.53 13.10
C ASN A 90 15.82 -8.75 13.59
N ASN A 91 15.30 -9.55 12.65
CA ASN A 91 14.49 -10.74 12.90
C ASN A 91 13.14 -10.51 13.63
N GLU A 92 12.64 -9.27 13.69
CA GLU A 92 11.32 -8.94 14.24
C GLU A 92 10.34 -8.46 13.17
N TRP A 93 9.04 -8.73 13.39
CA TRP A 93 7.97 -8.16 12.55
C TRP A 93 7.73 -6.70 12.90
N ARG A 94 7.91 -5.81 11.92
CA ARG A 94 7.68 -4.37 12.06
C ARG A 94 6.73 -3.87 10.99
N ASP A 95 5.92 -2.89 11.37
CA ASP A 95 5.06 -2.17 10.44
C ASP A 95 5.95 -1.36 9.49
N PHE A 96 5.70 -1.49 8.19
CA PHE A 96 6.53 -0.91 7.14
C PHE A 96 5.76 0.08 6.27
N ALA A 97 4.49 -0.19 5.98
CA ALA A 97 3.62 0.78 5.29
C ALA A 97 2.16 0.61 5.73
N SER A 98 1.40 1.69 5.61
CA SER A 98 -0.03 1.70 5.93
C SER A 98 -0.82 2.25 4.75
N PHE A 99 -1.95 1.61 4.47
CA PHE A 99 -2.80 1.90 3.34
C PHE A 99 -4.24 2.10 3.79
N GLU A 100 -4.87 3.16 3.28
CA GLU A 100 -6.32 3.29 3.29
C GLU A 100 -6.87 2.58 2.05
N CYS A 101 -7.63 1.50 2.25
CA CYS A 101 -8.29 0.77 1.18
C CYS A 101 -9.80 1.01 1.26
N ARG A 102 -10.42 1.40 0.15
CA ARG A 102 -11.89 1.53 0.03
C ARG A 102 -12.37 0.65 -1.11
N GLY A 103 -13.22 -0.33 -0.80
CA GLY A 103 -13.75 -1.30 -1.76
C GLY A 103 -12.78 -2.44 -1.99
#